data_AF-A0A2V2S9E9-F1
#
_entry.id   AF-A0A2V2S9E9-F1
#
_cell.length_a   1.000
_cell.length_b   1.000
_cell.length_c   1.000
_cell.angle_alpha   90.00
_cell.angle_beta   90.00
_cell.angle_gamma   90.00
#
_symmetry.space_group_name_H-M   'P 1'
#
loop_
_entity.id
_entity.type
_entity.pdbx_description
1 polymer ?
#
loop_
_entity_poly.entity_id
_entity_poly.type
_entity_poly.pdbx_seq_one_letter_code
_entity_poly.pdbx_strand_id
1 'polypeptide(L)'
;MALAAAGGIYDLRGQTLINVTQHHNHASRDGLYIEPAFTQAAVTNLQRDLTFAGTISGNVYAQPLYLDNGPGGKAAVIAVTESNNVYALDAANASVLWQRNVGSPIPLSHLPCGNIDPMGITGTPVVDLPSRTLFFDAMTTPNGTTARHLIYALNLDTGTTNSGWPVDVNASATFGTNVFTSQTQGERSALSVIGGSVYVPYGGLAGDCGTYHGWLVGVTITNPAQVTAWATTAGKGGAWACGGAASDGTHPFLGTGNTSGASSWSGGEAIIRFQPGPVFSGQSVDYWAPANWMSLDTGDMDIGGSGPVLINVPGATPPNLVVALGKDGNAYLLNATNLGGVSVPVAQAHVSTTAIIQAAATYRTALGTYVVFCGNTSQNQLTALRITVSNPPTITNVWTQSEGGRGSPFVTSTDGTNNVIVWGIGCEGDQRLHGFDGDTGRVLYSGGGTNELMAATRRFSTGIAAHGRIFVAADKKIYAFSLPVSKIVLTNLSKSTNGPFQFGFTNTSGMRFEAFATTNMSVPFTNWASLGAVPERAAGQYQIADLQATNGGQRFYRVRWP
;
A
#
# COMPACT_ATOMS: atom_id res chain seq x y z
N MET A 1 18.77 -33.05 35.34
CA MET A 1 18.91 -31.85 34.49
C MET A 1 18.10 -30.73 35.13
N ALA A 2 18.76 -29.69 35.64
CA ALA A 2 18.06 -28.48 36.06
C ALA A 2 17.77 -27.64 34.81
N LEU A 3 16.52 -27.19 34.65
CA LEU A 3 16.06 -26.44 33.48
C LEU A 3 15.85 -24.97 33.89
N ALA A 4 16.48 -24.04 33.17
CA ALA A 4 16.25 -22.60 33.30
C ALA A 4 15.83 -22.04 31.94
N ALA A 5 14.72 -21.30 31.88
CA ALA A 5 14.24 -20.66 30.68
C ALA A 5 14.62 -19.18 30.69
N ALA A 6 15.38 -18.73 29.69
CA ALA A 6 15.68 -17.32 29.47
C ALA A 6 15.13 -16.91 28.09
N GLY A 7 14.36 -15.82 28.03
CA GLY A 7 13.80 -15.28 26.80
C GLY A 7 14.75 -14.25 26.18
N GLY A 8 15.08 -14.43 24.91
CA GLY A 8 15.87 -13.49 24.11
C GLY A 8 15.36 -13.42 22.67
N ILE A 9 15.31 -12.21 22.12
CA ILE A 9 14.98 -11.87 20.73
C ILE A 9 16.28 -12.11 19.89
N TYR A 10 16.27 -12.75 18.70
CA TYR A 10 16.64 -12.16 17.38
C TYR A 10 16.81 -13.20 16.23
N ASP A 11 16.68 -12.74 14.98
CA ASP A 11 17.08 -13.23 13.63
C ASP A 11 16.13 -14.16 12.82
N LEU A 12 15.75 -13.68 11.62
CA LEU A 12 14.59 -14.06 10.77
C LEU A 12 14.96 -14.75 9.44
N ARG A 13 16.22 -15.13 9.22
CA ARG A 13 16.61 -15.71 7.90
C ARG A 13 16.08 -17.14 7.75
N GLY A 14 15.22 -17.35 6.76
CA GLY A 14 14.54 -18.62 6.44
C GLY A 14 13.12 -18.46 5.91
N GLN A 15 12.56 -17.24 5.96
CA GLN A 15 11.24 -16.92 5.42
C GLN A 15 11.32 -16.36 4.01
N THR A 16 10.27 -16.54 3.22
CA THR A 16 10.03 -15.72 2.03
C THR A 16 9.99 -14.27 2.48
N LEU A 17 10.88 -13.42 1.95
CA LEU A 17 10.93 -12.02 2.31
C LEU A 17 9.59 -11.34 1.99
N ILE A 18 9.04 -10.63 2.97
CA ILE A 18 7.87 -9.77 2.81
C ILE A 18 8.38 -8.34 2.61
N ASN A 19 8.01 -7.73 1.50
CA ASN A 19 8.29 -6.33 1.23
C ASN A 19 7.02 -5.66 0.71
N VAL A 20 6.78 -4.44 1.16
CA VAL A 20 5.75 -3.52 0.67
C VAL A 20 6.49 -2.33 0.10
N THR A 21 6.85 -2.40 -1.18
CA THR A 21 7.74 -1.42 -1.83
C THR A 21 6.99 -0.27 -2.49
N GLN A 22 5.66 -0.32 -2.52
CA GLN A 22 4.82 0.65 -3.18
C GLN A 22 3.44 0.72 -2.52
N HIS A 23 2.70 1.79 -2.83
CA HIS A 23 1.30 1.91 -2.42
C HIS A 23 0.50 0.68 -2.85
N HIS A 24 -0.25 0.10 -1.90
CA HIS A 24 -1.09 -1.07 -2.12
C HIS A 24 -0.34 -2.30 -2.67
N ASN A 25 0.92 -2.44 -2.24
CA ASN A 25 1.81 -3.61 -2.35
C ASN A 25 2.24 -4.02 -3.77
N HIS A 26 1.31 -4.20 -4.69
CA HIS A 26 1.58 -4.72 -6.03
C HIS A 26 1.37 -3.66 -7.12
N ALA A 27 1.97 -3.90 -8.29
CA ALA A 27 1.83 -3.06 -9.48
C ALA A 27 0.38 -2.91 -9.94
N SER A 28 -0.47 -3.91 -9.66
CA SER A 28 -1.92 -3.87 -9.89
C SER A 28 -2.68 -2.87 -9.01
N ARG A 29 -2.08 -2.38 -7.93
CA ARG A 29 -2.72 -1.58 -6.86
C ARG A 29 -3.83 -2.33 -6.11
N ASP A 30 -3.64 -3.63 -5.88
CA ASP A 30 -4.68 -4.46 -5.24
C ASP A 30 -4.82 -4.27 -3.73
N GLY A 31 -3.79 -3.79 -3.03
CA GLY A 31 -3.85 -3.60 -1.57
C GLY A 31 -3.95 -4.92 -0.80
N LEU A 32 -3.55 -6.04 -1.41
CA LEU A 32 -3.58 -7.37 -0.81
C LEU A 32 -2.23 -7.72 -0.16
N TYR A 33 -2.28 -8.11 1.11
CA TYR A 33 -1.14 -8.54 1.92
C TYR A 33 -1.33 -10.00 2.35
N ILE A 34 -0.35 -10.85 2.05
CA ILE A 34 -0.39 -12.27 2.41
C ILE A 34 0.24 -12.46 3.79
N GLU A 35 -0.61 -12.66 4.78
CA GLU A 35 -0.25 -12.73 6.20
C GLU A 35 -0.82 -14.02 6.81
N PRO A 36 -0.03 -15.12 6.86
CA PRO A 36 -0.51 -16.41 7.37
C PRO A 36 -1.03 -16.37 8.82
N ALA A 37 -0.59 -15.40 9.61
CA ALA A 37 -1.05 -15.22 10.99
C ALA A 37 -2.45 -14.57 11.08
N PHE A 38 -2.89 -13.85 10.05
CA PHE A 38 -4.12 -13.06 10.06
C PHE A 38 -5.33 -13.91 9.65
N THR A 39 -5.68 -14.85 10.50
CA THR A 39 -6.94 -15.58 10.38
C THR A 39 -8.10 -14.73 10.91
N GLN A 40 -9.32 -14.97 10.42
CA GLN A 40 -10.51 -14.24 10.91
C GLN A 40 -10.70 -14.41 12.44
N ALA A 41 -10.32 -15.56 12.98
CA ALA A 41 -10.38 -15.82 14.43
C ALA A 41 -9.29 -15.07 15.19
N ALA A 42 -8.05 -15.05 14.68
CA ALA A 42 -6.92 -14.45 15.37
C ALA A 42 -7.07 -12.93 15.52
N VAL A 43 -7.56 -12.25 14.47
CA VAL A 43 -7.64 -10.78 14.44
C VAL A 43 -8.62 -10.17 15.44
N THR A 44 -9.53 -10.97 16.01
CA THR A 44 -10.36 -10.55 17.14
C THR A 44 -9.54 -10.14 18.36
N ASN A 45 -8.31 -10.62 18.47
CA ASN A 45 -7.37 -10.31 19.55
C ASN A 45 -6.29 -9.31 19.15
N LEU A 46 -6.33 -8.75 17.93
CA LEU A 46 -5.34 -7.77 17.48
C LEU A 46 -5.26 -6.60 18.46
N GLN A 47 -4.05 -6.14 18.80
CA GLN A 47 -3.85 -5.04 19.74
C GLN A 47 -2.86 -4.03 19.18
N ARG A 48 -3.03 -2.76 19.56
CA ARG A 48 -2.01 -1.75 19.31
C ARG A 48 -0.73 -2.10 20.08
N ASP A 49 0.39 -2.19 19.37
CA ASP A 49 1.70 -2.42 19.95
C ASP A 49 2.24 -1.14 20.58
N LEU A 50 2.19 -1.06 21.91
CA LEU A 50 2.66 0.09 22.67
C LEU A 50 4.19 0.19 22.75
N THR A 51 4.90 -0.86 22.41
CA THR A 51 6.37 -0.87 22.41
C THR A 51 6.96 -0.29 21.12
N PHE A 52 6.14 -0.16 20.07
CA PHE A 52 6.50 0.50 18.82
C PHE A 52 6.35 2.03 18.96
N ALA A 53 7.47 2.71 19.23
CA ALA A 53 7.49 4.14 19.50
C ALA A 53 7.71 4.98 18.22
N GLY A 54 6.83 4.84 17.22
CA GLY A 54 6.98 5.41 15.88
C GLY A 54 6.84 6.94 15.75
N THR A 55 7.51 7.71 16.60
CA THR A 55 7.45 9.18 16.59
C THR A 55 8.20 9.75 15.39
N ILE A 56 7.52 10.59 14.61
CA ILE A 56 8.07 11.30 13.45
C ILE A 56 7.63 12.78 13.50
N SER A 57 8.13 13.62 12.59
CA SER A 57 7.78 15.05 12.54
C SER A 57 7.08 15.43 11.24
N GLY A 58 5.91 16.06 11.35
CA GLY A 58 5.13 16.57 10.23
C GLY A 58 3.81 15.82 10.02
N ASN A 59 3.03 16.31 9.08
CA ASN A 59 1.78 15.67 8.68
C ASN A 59 2.07 14.50 7.72
N VAL A 60 1.22 13.49 7.69
CA VAL A 60 1.40 12.32 6.81
C VAL A 60 0.14 12.05 6.00
N TYR A 61 0.30 12.05 4.68
CA TYR A 61 -0.70 11.57 3.72
C TYR A 61 -0.28 10.24 3.07
N ALA A 62 1.02 10.07 2.84
CA ALA A 62 1.60 8.87 2.24
C ALA A 62 1.36 7.61 3.08
N GLN A 63 1.12 6.49 2.39
CA GLN A 63 1.20 5.16 3.00
C GLN A 63 2.66 4.88 3.40
N PRO A 64 2.92 4.23 4.56
CA PRO A 64 4.26 3.74 4.86
C PRO A 64 4.68 2.60 3.91
N LEU A 65 5.98 2.32 3.84
CA LEU A 65 6.53 1.14 3.16
C LEU A 65 7.16 0.20 4.19
N TYR A 66 7.32 -1.07 3.85
CA TYR A 66 7.96 -2.08 4.71
C TYR A 66 9.00 -2.89 3.93
N LEU A 67 10.19 -3.04 4.49
CA LEU A 67 11.33 -3.70 3.87
C LEU A 67 11.89 -4.71 4.85
N ASP A 68 11.93 -6.00 4.51
CA ASP A 68 12.55 -7.01 5.39
C ASP A 68 14.07 -6.84 5.50
N ASN A 69 14.69 -6.49 4.38
CA ASN A 69 16.12 -6.23 4.29
C ASN A 69 16.38 -4.74 4.05
N GLY A 70 16.00 -3.92 5.03
CA GLY A 70 16.24 -2.48 5.09
C GLY A 70 17.68 -2.12 5.51
N PRO A 71 17.91 -0.88 5.98
CA PRO A 71 19.22 -0.39 6.39
C PRO A 71 19.93 -1.30 7.38
N GLY A 72 21.20 -1.62 7.12
CA GLY A 72 22.01 -2.49 7.98
C GLY A 72 21.49 -3.92 8.08
N GLY A 73 20.65 -4.36 7.14
CA GLY A 73 20.06 -5.70 7.11
C GLY A 73 18.90 -5.90 8.09
N LYS A 74 18.35 -4.81 8.65
CA LYS A 74 17.20 -4.85 9.56
C LYS A 74 15.89 -4.65 8.80
N ALA A 75 14.82 -5.26 9.30
CA ALA A 75 13.49 -4.91 8.86
C ALA A 75 13.19 -3.43 9.17
N ALA A 76 12.61 -2.72 8.21
CA ALA A 76 12.41 -1.28 8.31
C ALA A 76 11.05 -0.84 7.79
N VAL A 77 10.46 0.15 8.48
CA VAL A 77 9.32 0.92 8.01
C VAL A 77 9.82 2.26 7.46
N ILE A 78 9.45 2.60 6.23
CA ILE A 78 9.76 3.90 5.64
C ILE A 78 8.53 4.81 5.78
N ALA A 79 8.75 6.02 6.25
CA ALA A 79 7.73 7.06 6.38
C ALA A 79 8.21 8.38 5.82
N VAL A 80 7.31 9.12 5.17
CA VAL A 80 7.56 10.46 4.62
C VAL A 80 6.49 11.43 5.11
N THR A 81 6.80 12.73 5.08
CA THR A 81 5.96 13.75 5.70
C THR A 81 5.86 15.00 4.84
N GLU A 82 4.79 15.76 5.04
CA GLU A 82 4.61 17.11 4.47
C GLU A 82 5.69 18.10 4.92
N SER A 83 6.43 17.79 5.98
CA SER A 83 7.60 18.57 6.41
C SER A 83 8.88 18.22 5.63
N ASN A 84 8.78 17.46 4.53
CA ASN A 84 9.90 16.95 3.72
C ASN A 84 10.90 16.09 4.50
N ASN A 85 10.46 15.46 5.60
CA ASN A 85 11.24 14.45 6.30
C ASN A 85 10.97 13.06 5.74
N VAL A 86 12.04 12.28 5.60
CA VAL A 86 12.04 10.85 5.26
C VAL A 86 12.68 10.10 6.43
N TYR A 87 12.04 9.04 6.87
CA TYR A 87 12.50 8.20 7.97
C TYR A 87 12.62 6.75 7.51
N ALA A 88 13.72 6.08 7.88
CA ALA A 88 13.76 4.64 8.00
C ALA A 88 13.75 4.28 9.48
N LEU A 89 12.69 3.61 9.92
CA LEU A 89 12.48 3.20 11.31
C LEU A 89 12.69 1.68 11.42
N ASP A 90 13.36 1.23 12.47
CA ASP A 90 13.48 -0.19 12.80
C ASP A 90 12.08 -0.76 12.98
N ALA A 91 11.70 -1.76 12.17
CA ALA A 91 10.34 -2.26 12.17
C ALA A 91 9.96 -2.87 13.53
N ALA A 92 10.90 -3.33 14.36
CA ALA A 92 10.58 -3.94 15.64
C ALA A 92 10.06 -2.93 16.67
N ASN A 93 10.75 -1.79 16.83
CA ASN A 93 10.54 -0.84 17.94
C ASN A 93 10.43 0.63 17.51
N ALA A 94 10.55 0.90 16.21
CA ALA A 94 10.53 2.22 15.59
C ALA A 94 11.73 3.13 15.91
N SER A 95 12.86 2.60 16.41
CA SER A 95 14.08 3.39 16.52
C SER A 95 14.53 3.87 15.14
N VAL A 96 14.99 5.12 15.04
CA VAL A 96 15.43 5.69 13.77
C VAL A 96 16.72 5.01 13.32
N LEU A 97 16.67 4.33 12.17
CA LEU A 97 17.86 3.77 11.50
C LEU A 97 18.62 4.89 10.77
N TRP A 98 17.87 5.71 10.03
CA TRP A 98 18.32 7.01 9.53
C TRP A 98 17.10 7.91 9.32
N GLN A 99 17.34 9.22 9.31
CA GLN A 99 16.34 10.22 8.94
C GLN A 99 16.98 11.30 8.09
N ARG A 100 16.18 11.94 7.25
CA ARG A 100 16.64 13.04 6.40
C ARG A 100 15.53 14.05 6.12
N ASN A 101 15.87 15.33 6.23
CA ASN A 101 15.08 16.40 5.63
C ASN A 101 15.67 16.74 4.24
N VAL A 102 14.86 16.75 3.19
CA VAL A 102 15.34 16.98 1.81
C VAL A 102 15.26 18.43 1.34
N GLY A 103 14.65 19.31 2.14
CA GLY A 103 14.46 20.73 1.82
C GLY A 103 13.27 21.32 2.57
N SER A 104 13.18 22.66 2.61
CA SER A 104 12.01 23.31 3.22
C SER A 104 10.76 23.03 2.38
N PRO A 105 9.62 22.61 2.97
CA PRO A 105 8.36 22.46 2.25
C PRO A 105 7.75 23.83 1.92
N ILE A 106 6.85 23.89 0.93
CA ILE A 106 6.20 25.14 0.54
C ILE A 106 5.04 25.45 1.51
N PRO A 107 4.98 26.65 2.14
CA PRO A 107 3.81 27.04 2.92
C PRO A 107 2.59 27.22 2.01
N LEU A 108 1.40 26.81 2.46
CA LEU A 108 0.17 26.94 1.67
C LEU A 108 -0.12 28.38 1.26
N SER A 109 0.26 29.35 2.10
CA SER A 109 0.09 30.79 1.82
C SER A 109 0.84 31.29 0.58
N HIS A 110 1.80 30.52 0.08
CA HIS A 110 2.55 30.83 -1.14
C HIS A 110 2.08 30.04 -2.35
N LEU A 111 1.02 29.22 -2.22
CA LEU A 111 0.36 28.55 -3.34
C LEU A 111 -0.93 29.30 -3.72
N PRO A 112 -1.35 29.25 -4.99
CA PRO A 112 -2.57 29.94 -5.44
C PRO A 112 -3.86 29.32 -4.87
N CYS A 113 -3.82 28.04 -4.50
CA CYS A 113 -4.86 27.30 -3.79
C CYS A 113 -4.24 26.04 -3.17
N GLY A 114 -5.06 25.18 -2.58
CA GLY A 114 -4.63 23.95 -1.94
C GLY A 114 -5.27 23.75 -0.57
N ASN A 115 -5.02 22.59 0.02
CA ASN A 115 -5.59 22.19 1.31
C ASN A 115 -4.58 21.47 2.22
N ILE A 116 -3.29 21.60 1.93
CA ILE A 116 -2.19 20.97 2.66
C ILE A 116 -1.22 22.08 3.08
N ASP A 117 -0.88 22.17 4.37
CA ASP A 117 0.01 23.19 4.92
C ASP A 117 0.97 22.62 5.99
N PRO A 118 2.30 22.75 5.81
CA PRO A 118 2.95 23.05 4.53
C PRO A 118 2.73 21.88 3.54
N MET A 119 3.01 22.08 2.25
CA MET A 119 3.01 21.00 1.24
C MET A 119 4.44 20.54 0.97
N GLY A 120 4.67 19.24 1.10
CA GLY A 120 5.96 18.58 0.99
C GLY A 120 5.88 17.26 0.25
N ILE A 121 6.23 16.15 0.92
CA ILE A 121 6.08 14.80 0.37
C ILE A 121 4.66 14.31 0.71
N THR A 122 3.77 14.34 -0.28
CA THR A 122 2.36 13.95 -0.13
C THR A 122 2.10 12.54 -0.69
N GLY A 123 2.55 12.27 -1.93
CA GLY A 123 2.40 10.97 -2.58
C GLY A 123 3.16 9.84 -1.89
N THR A 124 2.68 8.61 -2.04
CA THR A 124 3.36 7.44 -1.48
C THR A 124 4.65 7.15 -2.27
N PRO A 125 5.82 7.05 -1.60
CA PRO A 125 7.08 6.67 -2.25
C PRO A 125 7.06 5.28 -2.88
N VAL A 126 8.07 4.98 -3.69
CA VAL A 126 8.32 3.65 -4.25
C VAL A 126 9.77 3.23 -4.06
N VAL A 127 10.00 1.96 -3.74
CA VAL A 127 11.35 1.37 -3.64
C VAL A 127 11.62 0.45 -4.81
N ASP A 128 12.75 0.70 -5.49
CA ASP A 128 13.37 -0.27 -6.39
C ASP A 128 14.38 -1.11 -5.60
N LEU A 129 14.01 -2.36 -5.30
CA LEU A 129 14.86 -3.27 -4.52
C LEU A 129 16.19 -3.61 -5.22
N PRO A 130 16.26 -3.87 -6.54
CA PRO A 130 17.51 -4.18 -7.23
C PRO A 130 18.58 -3.08 -7.07
N SER A 131 18.21 -1.80 -7.23
CA SER A 131 19.15 -0.69 -7.03
C SER A 131 19.24 -0.22 -5.58
N ARG A 132 18.43 -0.76 -4.66
CA ARG A 132 18.25 -0.29 -3.27
C ARG A 132 18.00 1.22 -3.22
N THR A 133 17.04 1.68 -4.01
CA THR A 133 16.73 3.11 -4.13
C THR A 133 15.29 3.39 -3.74
N LEU A 134 15.09 4.40 -2.90
CA LEU A 134 13.80 4.98 -2.55
C LEU A 134 13.55 6.21 -3.43
N PHE A 135 12.43 6.22 -4.16
CA PHE A 135 11.99 7.35 -4.98
C PHE A 135 10.72 7.99 -4.42
N PHE A 136 10.65 9.30 -4.48
CA PHE A 136 9.48 10.11 -4.10
C PHE A 136 9.59 11.49 -4.75
N ASP A 137 8.47 12.18 -4.89
CA ASP A 137 8.47 13.61 -5.14
C ASP A 137 8.42 14.38 -3.82
N ALA A 138 9.10 15.53 -3.77
CA ALA A 138 8.95 16.49 -2.70
C ALA A 138 8.69 17.87 -3.27
N MET A 139 7.63 18.52 -2.80
CA MET A 139 7.43 19.94 -3.04
C MET A 139 8.32 20.75 -2.09
N THR A 140 9.28 21.47 -2.66
CA THR A 140 10.30 22.22 -1.90
C THR A 140 10.30 23.69 -2.24
N THR A 141 10.91 24.49 -1.38
CA THR A 141 11.22 25.88 -1.65
C THR A 141 12.64 26.26 -1.22
N PRO A 142 13.45 26.86 -2.13
CA PRO A 142 14.81 27.31 -1.79
C PRO A 142 14.82 28.64 -1.02
N ASN A 143 13.71 29.38 -1.03
CA ASN A 143 13.63 30.77 -0.54
C ASN A 143 12.33 31.08 0.22
N GLY A 144 11.53 30.06 0.55
CA GLY A 144 10.24 30.20 1.24
C GLY A 144 9.06 30.55 0.34
N THR A 145 9.26 30.82 -0.95
CA THR A 145 8.21 31.32 -1.87
C THR A 145 8.14 30.56 -3.20
N THR A 146 9.28 30.22 -3.81
CA THR A 146 9.33 29.51 -5.08
C THR A 146 9.04 28.03 -4.85
N ALA A 147 7.93 27.52 -5.39
CA ALA A 147 7.62 26.10 -5.38
C ALA A 147 8.41 25.32 -6.43
N ARG A 148 8.94 24.15 -6.04
CA ARG A 148 9.58 23.18 -6.94
C ARG A 148 9.18 21.76 -6.56
N HIS A 149 8.56 21.05 -7.49
CA HIS A 149 8.49 19.59 -7.44
C HIS A 149 9.86 19.02 -7.83
N LEU A 150 10.42 18.23 -6.93
CA LEU A 150 11.72 17.58 -7.08
C LEU A 150 11.53 16.08 -6.90
N ILE A 151 11.81 15.30 -7.94
CA ILE A 151 11.82 13.84 -7.84
C ILE A 151 13.17 13.43 -7.26
N TYR A 152 13.17 12.80 -6.09
CA TYR A 152 14.35 12.31 -5.40
C TYR A 152 14.59 10.83 -5.65
N ALA A 153 15.86 10.45 -5.61
CA ALA A 153 16.31 9.08 -5.43
C ALA A 153 17.28 9.04 -4.24
N LEU A 154 16.88 8.36 -3.17
CA LEU A 154 17.73 8.14 -2.00
C LEU A 154 18.25 6.71 -1.98
N ASN A 155 19.51 6.55 -1.63
CA ASN A 155 20.05 5.25 -1.24
C ASN A 155 19.26 4.74 -0.02
N LEU A 156 18.67 3.56 -0.13
CA LEU A 156 17.80 2.98 0.89
C LEU A 156 18.55 2.73 2.21
N ASP A 157 19.84 2.41 2.16
CA ASP A 157 20.64 2.05 3.34
C ASP A 157 21.14 3.26 4.12
N THR A 158 21.48 4.35 3.43
CA THR A 158 22.14 5.51 4.04
C THR A 158 21.26 6.76 4.10
N GLY A 159 20.15 6.79 3.35
CA GLY A 159 19.32 7.98 3.19
C GLY A 159 19.98 9.10 2.36
N THR A 160 21.16 8.88 1.78
CA THR A 160 21.86 9.90 0.97
C THR A 160 21.29 9.97 -0.45
N THR A 161 21.35 11.14 -1.10
CA THR A 161 20.81 11.31 -2.45
C THR A 161 21.76 10.64 -3.42
N ASN A 162 21.22 9.83 -4.33
CA ASN A 162 22.00 9.19 -5.37
C ASN A 162 22.56 10.25 -6.33
N SER A 163 23.73 9.99 -6.90
CA SER A 163 24.38 10.90 -7.84
C SER A 163 23.47 11.26 -9.02
N GLY A 164 23.45 12.54 -9.40
CA GLY A 164 22.60 13.06 -10.49
C GLY A 164 21.16 13.40 -10.10
N TRP A 165 20.73 13.12 -8.87
CA TRP A 165 19.41 13.47 -8.33
C TRP A 165 19.50 14.66 -7.36
N PRO A 166 18.39 15.38 -7.08
CA PRO A 166 17.04 15.20 -7.60
C PRO A 166 16.83 15.75 -9.03
N VAL A 167 15.73 15.36 -9.67
CA VAL A 167 15.26 15.94 -10.93
C VAL A 167 14.31 17.10 -10.65
N ASP A 168 14.58 18.28 -11.20
CA ASP A 168 13.68 19.43 -11.17
C ASP A 168 12.64 19.32 -12.28
N VAL A 169 11.39 19.08 -11.88
CA VAL A 169 10.30 18.77 -12.83
C VAL A 169 9.96 19.99 -13.69
N ASN A 170 9.99 21.21 -13.14
CA ASN A 170 9.78 22.44 -13.92
C ASN A 170 10.82 22.60 -15.03
N ALA A 171 12.06 22.21 -14.75
CA ALA A 171 13.16 22.38 -15.69
C ALA A 171 13.19 21.32 -16.78
N SER A 172 12.53 20.17 -16.59
CA SER A 172 12.71 18.99 -17.45
C SER A 172 11.43 18.47 -18.10
N ALA A 173 10.26 18.61 -17.47
CA ALA A 173 9.02 18.04 -17.99
C ALA A 173 8.32 18.98 -18.98
N THR A 174 8.25 18.52 -20.24
CA THR A 174 7.54 19.20 -21.34
C THR A 174 6.75 18.19 -22.15
N PHE A 175 5.60 18.61 -22.68
CA PHE A 175 4.78 17.81 -23.58
C PHE A 175 4.15 18.70 -24.65
N GLY A 176 4.60 18.56 -25.90
CA GLY A 176 4.23 19.50 -26.97
C GLY A 176 4.66 20.92 -26.60
N THR A 177 3.69 21.84 -26.51
CA THR A 177 3.92 23.23 -26.08
C THR A 177 3.71 23.44 -24.57
N ASN A 178 3.24 22.42 -23.85
CA ASN A 178 2.97 22.52 -22.42
C ASN A 178 4.28 22.32 -21.65
N VAL A 179 4.54 23.21 -20.69
CA VAL A 179 5.67 23.15 -19.78
C VAL A 179 5.12 22.96 -18.36
N PHE A 180 5.70 22.03 -17.61
CA PHE A 180 5.28 21.77 -16.25
C PHE A 180 5.50 23.00 -15.34
N THR A 181 4.53 23.29 -14.47
CA THR A 181 4.58 24.43 -13.54
C THR A 181 4.21 23.98 -12.13
N SER A 182 5.21 23.91 -11.25
CA SER A 182 5.03 23.42 -9.87
C SER A 182 4.06 24.26 -9.06
N GLN A 183 3.95 25.56 -9.36
CA GLN A 183 3.10 26.49 -8.61
C GLN A 183 1.60 26.14 -8.65
N THR A 184 1.15 25.44 -9.69
CA THR A 184 -0.27 25.08 -9.91
C THR A 184 -0.52 23.58 -9.93
N GLN A 185 0.54 22.78 -9.78
CA GLN A 185 0.48 21.32 -9.76
C GLN A 185 0.66 20.81 -8.33
N GLY A 186 0.08 19.64 -8.07
CA GLY A 186 0.25 18.88 -6.85
C GLY A 186 0.52 17.42 -7.14
N GLU A 187 1.31 16.80 -6.27
CA GLU A 187 1.72 15.40 -6.34
C GLU A 187 1.09 14.66 -5.16
N ARG A 188 -0.14 14.16 -5.32
CA ARG A 188 -0.82 13.32 -4.31
C ARG A 188 -0.72 11.83 -4.64
N SER A 189 -0.56 11.54 -5.92
CA SER A 189 -0.59 10.19 -6.48
C SER A 189 0.59 9.36 -5.97
N ALA A 190 0.42 8.05 -5.80
CA ALA A 190 1.57 7.19 -5.50
C ALA A 190 2.51 7.06 -6.72
N LEU A 191 3.81 6.99 -6.46
CA LEU A 191 4.80 6.70 -7.49
C LEU A 191 4.79 5.21 -7.86
N SER A 192 5.32 4.90 -9.05
CA SER A 192 5.52 3.54 -9.57
C SER A 192 6.91 3.37 -10.17
N VAL A 193 7.51 2.19 -10.06
CA VAL A 193 8.67 1.80 -10.88
C VAL A 193 8.23 0.74 -11.88
N ILE A 194 8.38 1.02 -13.17
CA ILE A 194 7.94 0.13 -14.27
C ILE A 194 9.05 0.13 -15.33
N GLY A 195 9.54 -1.05 -15.72
CA GLY A 195 10.48 -1.17 -16.84
C GLY A 195 11.78 -0.37 -16.70
N GLY A 196 12.28 -0.12 -15.48
CA GLY A 196 13.50 0.65 -15.24
C GLY A 196 13.33 2.17 -15.22
N SER A 197 12.10 2.66 -15.18
CA SER A 197 11.79 4.08 -14.97
C SER A 197 10.91 4.25 -13.74
N VAL A 198 11.10 5.35 -13.01
CA VAL A 198 10.15 5.84 -12.01
C VAL A 198 9.13 6.74 -12.69
N TYR A 199 7.85 6.56 -12.37
CA TYR A 199 6.72 7.31 -12.88
C TYR A 199 6.05 8.09 -11.76
N VAL A 200 5.80 9.38 -12.00
CA VAL A 200 5.21 10.31 -11.05
C VAL A 200 4.01 11.01 -11.70
N PRO A 201 2.79 10.73 -11.25
CA PRO A 201 1.61 11.43 -11.73
C PRO A 201 1.38 12.77 -11.01
N TYR A 202 0.91 13.78 -11.74
CA TYR A 202 0.55 15.08 -11.18
C TYR A 202 -0.85 15.52 -11.63
N GLY A 203 -1.50 16.31 -10.78
CA GLY A 203 -2.73 17.01 -11.10
C GLY A 203 -2.76 18.39 -10.46
N GLY A 204 -3.89 19.09 -10.59
CA GLY A 204 -4.05 20.41 -10.00
C GLY A 204 -4.06 20.39 -8.47
N LEU A 205 -3.68 21.51 -7.87
CA LEU A 205 -3.91 21.75 -6.44
C LEU A 205 -5.41 21.75 -6.13
N ALA A 206 -5.78 21.37 -4.91
CA ALA A 206 -7.17 21.38 -4.47
C ALA A 206 -7.80 22.77 -4.65
N GLY A 207 -8.85 22.87 -5.45
CA GLY A 207 -9.49 24.13 -5.85
C GLY A 207 -9.27 24.53 -7.31
N ASP A 208 -8.56 23.72 -8.10
CA ASP A 208 -8.40 23.86 -9.55
C ASP A 208 -7.92 25.26 -10.00
N CYS A 209 -6.95 25.82 -9.29
CA CYS A 209 -6.47 27.17 -9.54
C CYS A 209 -5.34 27.24 -10.58
N GLY A 210 -5.30 28.35 -11.30
CA GLY A 210 -4.28 28.62 -12.32
C GLY A 210 -4.34 27.66 -13.50
N THR A 211 -3.28 27.66 -14.31
CA THR A 211 -3.16 26.74 -15.44
C THR A 211 -2.41 25.50 -15.00
N TYR A 212 -3.06 24.34 -15.07
CA TYR A 212 -2.45 23.03 -14.84
C TYR A 212 -2.97 22.02 -15.87
N HIS A 213 -2.28 20.89 -15.96
CA HIS A 213 -2.64 19.73 -16.77
C HIS A 213 -2.50 18.46 -15.93
N GLY A 214 -3.15 17.36 -16.29
CA GLY A 214 -2.77 16.04 -15.79
C GLY A 214 -1.43 15.66 -16.39
N TRP A 215 -0.49 15.17 -15.59
CA TRP A 215 0.82 14.71 -16.06
C TRP A 215 1.11 13.28 -15.64
N LEU A 216 1.88 12.60 -16.47
CA LEU A 216 2.68 11.44 -16.08
C LEU A 216 4.12 11.72 -16.48
N VAL A 217 4.99 11.91 -15.50
CA VAL A 217 6.43 12.13 -15.72
C VAL A 217 7.17 10.82 -15.46
N GLY A 218 7.98 10.38 -16.42
CA GLY A 218 8.84 9.22 -16.32
C GLY A 218 10.32 9.61 -16.30
N VAL A 219 11.09 9.05 -15.38
CA VAL A 219 12.54 9.25 -15.27
C VAL A 219 13.24 7.90 -15.29
N THR A 220 14.20 7.71 -16.20
CA THR A 220 15.03 6.49 -16.23
C THR A 220 15.89 6.40 -14.97
N ILE A 221 15.78 5.31 -14.20
CA ILE A 221 16.42 5.20 -12.88
C ILE A 221 17.95 5.28 -12.92
N THR A 222 18.55 4.83 -14.03
CA THR A 222 20.01 4.82 -14.25
C THR A 222 20.52 6.12 -14.89
N ASN A 223 19.64 7.00 -15.37
CA ASN A 223 20.01 8.25 -16.01
C ASN A 223 18.95 9.33 -15.72
N PRO A 224 19.06 10.06 -14.59
CA PRO A 224 18.07 11.07 -14.20
C PRO A 224 17.93 12.24 -15.19
N ALA A 225 18.87 12.42 -16.13
CA ALA A 225 18.74 13.41 -17.20
C ALA A 225 17.75 12.98 -18.30
N GLN A 226 17.36 11.70 -18.36
CA GLN A 226 16.35 11.20 -19.30
C GLN A 226 14.97 11.29 -18.67
N VAL A 227 14.40 12.48 -18.77
CA VAL A 227 13.01 12.77 -18.39
C VAL A 227 12.12 12.67 -19.63
N THR A 228 11.03 11.92 -19.50
CA THR A 228 9.95 11.81 -20.48
C THR A 228 8.65 12.18 -19.80
N ALA A 229 7.71 12.76 -20.54
CA ALA A 229 6.46 13.19 -19.95
C ALA A 229 5.30 13.10 -20.95
N TRP A 230 4.12 12.81 -20.42
CA TRP A 230 2.86 13.03 -21.10
C TRP A 230 2.02 14.01 -20.29
N ALA A 231 1.22 14.83 -20.97
CA ALA A 231 0.21 15.67 -20.34
C ALA A 231 -1.12 15.59 -21.08
N THR A 232 -2.22 15.85 -20.38
CA THR A 232 -3.52 16.07 -21.02
C THR A 232 -3.42 17.21 -22.03
N THR A 233 -4.02 17.04 -23.21
CA THR A 233 -3.98 18.06 -24.27
C THR A 233 -4.79 19.29 -23.86
N ALA A 234 -5.98 19.06 -23.29
CA ALA A 234 -6.77 20.13 -22.67
C ALA A 234 -6.23 20.48 -21.28
N GLY A 235 -6.48 21.72 -20.85
CA GLY A 235 -6.20 22.15 -19.49
C GLY A 235 -7.02 21.38 -18.46
N LYS A 236 -6.53 21.35 -17.22
CA LYS A 236 -6.98 20.49 -16.13
C LYS A 236 -6.71 19.00 -16.38
N GLY A 237 -7.65 18.11 -16.13
CA GLY A 237 -7.49 16.67 -16.33
C GLY A 237 -6.52 16.00 -15.36
N GLY A 238 -6.44 16.50 -14.12
CA GLY A 238 -5.42 16.14 -13.15
C GLY A 238 -5.36 14.63 -12.84
N ALA A 239 -4.15 14.09 -12.68
CA ALA A 239 -3.93 12.73 -12.20
C ALA A 239 -3.59 12.76 -10.71
N TRP A 240 -4.63 12.83 -9.86
CA TRP A 240 -4.50 13.20 -8.44
C TRP A 240 -4.78 12.06 -7.45
N ALA A 241 -5.25 10.90 -7.92
CA ALA A 241 -5.71 9.85 -7.04
C ALA A 241 -4.57 9.16 -6.29
N CYS A 242 -4.78 8.92 -4.99
CA CYS A 242 -3.78 8.34 -4.09
C CYS A 242 -3.22 7.00 -4.60
N GLY A 243 -4.05 6.20 -5.28
CA GLY A 243 -3.67 4.95 -5.97
C GLY A 243 -2.48 5.09 -6.93
N GLY A 244 -2.31 6.28 -7.52
CA GLY A 244 -1.31 6.55 -8.55
C GLY A 244 -1.54 5.71 -9.81
N ALA A 245 -0.45 5.46 -10.55
CA ALA A 245 -0.52 4.61 -11.74
C ALA A 245 -0.46 3.12 -11.35
N ALA A 246 -1.35 2.31 -11.92
CA ALA A 246 -1.26 0.84 -11.88
C ALA A 246 -0.45 0.32 -13.07
N SER A 247 -0.08 -0.96 -13.05
CA SER A 247 0.65 -1.59 -14.15
C SER A 247 0.41 -3.09 -14.27
N ASP A 248 0.33 -3.55 -15.52
CA ASP A 248 0.31 -4.97 -15.89
C ASP A 248 1.72 -5.61 -15.88
N GLY A 249 2.72 -4.89 -15.35
CA GLY A 249 4.14 -5.25 -15.36
C GLY A 249 4.93 -4.64 -16.50
N THR A 250 4.26 -4.09 -17.52
CA THR A 250 4.90 -3.44 -18.69
C THR A 250 4.36 -2.03 -18.94
N HIS A 251 3.05 -1.86 -18.91
CA HIS A 251 2.35 -0.64 -19.27
C HIS A 251 1.85 0.06 -18.01
N PRO A 252 2.09 1.38 -17.84
CA PRO A 252 1.37 2.18 -16.86
C PRO A 252 -0.09 2.39 -17.27
N PHE A 253 -0.99 2.39 -16.29
CA PHE A 253 -2.38 2.80 -16.42
C PHE A 253 -2.62 3.99 -15.49
N LEU A 254 -3.20 5.06 -15.99
CA LEU A 254 -3.46 6.29 -15.24
C LEU A 254 -4.92 6.70 -15.35
N GLY A 255 -5.48 7.20 -14.24
CA GLY A 255 -6.77 7.88 -14.23
C GLY A 255 -6.60 9.39 -14.31
N THR A 256 -7.39 10.06 -15.13
CA THR A 256 -7.42 11.53 -15.26
C THR A 256 -8.79 12.09 -14.85
N GLY A 257 -8.79 13.29 -14.28
CA GLY A 257 -9.99 14.03 -13.91
C GLY A 257 -10.59 14.86 -15.04
N ASN A 258 -11.47 15.78 -14.67
CA ASN A 258 -12.17 16.72 -15.54
C ASN A 258 -11.22 17.67 -16.28
N THR A 259 -11.39 17.78 -17.60
CA THR A 259 -10.77 18.84 -18.40
C THR A 259 -11.63 20.11 -18.46
N SER A 260 -11.04 21.21 -18.92
CA SER A 260 -11.79 22.46 -19.18
C SER A 260 -11.64 22.92 -20.63
N GLY A 261 -12.74 23.36 -21.24
CA GLY A 261 -12.75 24.02 -22.54
C GLY A 261 -12.56 23.10 -23.76
N ALA A 262 -12.61 21.78 -23.57
CA ALA A 262 -12.47 20.81 -24.64
C ALA A 262 -13.79 20.63 -25.42
N SER A 263 -13.76 20.77 -26.76
CA SER A 263 -14.89 20.47 -27.65
C SER A 263 -14.84 19.06 -28.24
N SER A 264 -13.72 18.37 -28.06
CA SER A 264 -13.48 16.98 -28.42
C SER A 264 -12.65 16.34 -27.32
N TRP A 265 -12.75 15.02 -27.14
CA TRP A 265 -12.02 14.34 -26.07
C TRP A 265 -10.51 14.62 -26.16
N SER A 266 -9.94 15.09 -25.05
CA SER A 266 -8.59 15.67 -25.01
C SER A 266 -7.78 15.22 -23.78
N GLY A 267 -8.04 13.99 -23.30
CA GLY A 267 -7.28 13.34 -22.23
C GLY A 267 -7.92 13.39 -20.83
N GLY A 268 -9.03 14.10 -20.65
CA GLY A 268 -9.79 14.14 -19.39
C GLY A 268 -10.74 12.95 -19.21
N GLU A 269 -11.21 12.76 -17.98
CA GLU A 269 -12.24 11.78 -17.58
C GLU A 269 -11.95 10.38 -18.11
N ALA A 270 -10.70 9.92 -17.98
CA ALA A 270 -10.24 8.74 -18.70
C ALA A 270 -9.39 7.81 -17.85
N ILE A 271 -9.37 6.54 -18.27
CA ILE A 271 -8.29 5.60 -17.99
C ILE A 271 -7.41 5.52 -19.23
N ILE A 272 -6.12 5.78 -19.08
CA ILE A 272 -5.15 5.80 -20.17
C ILE A 272 -4.06 4.77 -19.90
N ARG A 273 -3.77 3.93 -20.88
CA ARG A 273 -2.68 2.97 -20.91
C ARG A 273 -1.51 3.54 -21.72
N PHE A 274 -0.31 3.48 -21.16
CA PHE A 274 0.90 4.02 -21.77
C PHE A 274 1.83 2.91 -22.20
N GLN A 275 2.61 3.16 -23.25
CA GLN A 275 3.86 2.44 -23.49
C GLN A 275 4.95 2.98 -22.55
N PRO A 276 6.03 2.21 -22.27
CA PRO A 276 7.15 2.71 -21.47
C PRO A 276 7.70 4.04 -22.00
N GLY A 277 8.09 4.95 -21.08
CA GLY A 277 8.54 6.30 -21.45
C GLY A 277 7.41 7.33 -21.54
N PRO A 278 6.49 7.32 -20.56
CA PRO A 278 5.02 7.29 -20.75
C PRO A 278 4.53 7.77 -22.13
N VAL A 279 4.59 6.90 -23.14
CA VAL A 279 4.15 7.24 -24.50
C VAL A 279 2.68 6.87 -24.69
N PHE A 280 1.84 7.84 -25.04
CA PHE A 280 0.43 7.63 -25.37
C PHE A 280 0.22 7.61 -26.89
N SER A 281 -0.41 6.55 -27.40
CA SER A 281 -0.61 6.34 -28.84
C SER A 281 -1.79 7.13 -29.43
N GLY A 282 -2.74 7.57 -28.59
CA GLY A 282 -4.02 8.12 -29.03
C GLY A 282 -5.00 7.11 -29.64
N GLN A 283 -4.62 5.83 -29.73
CA GLN A 283 -5.47 4.78 -30.29
C GLN A 283 -6.51 4.32 -29.26
N SER A 284 -7.70 3.95 -29.73
CA SER A 284 -8.80 3.51 -28.86
C SER A 284 -8.47 2.30 -28.00
N VAL A 285 -7.47 1.49 -28.38
CA VAL A 285 -7.00 0.36 -27.57
C VAL A 285 -6.31 0.80 -26.27
N ASP A 286 -5.79 2.03 -26.22
CA ASP A 286 -4.93 2.55 -25.15
C ASP A 286 -5.61 3.60 -24.27
N TYR A 287 -6.88 3.91 -24.48
CA TYR A 287 -7.64 4.72 -23.52
C TYR A 287 -9.10 4.34 -23.49
N TRP A 288 -9.76 4.63 -22.38
CA TRP A 288 -11.20 4.66 -22.26
C TRP A 288 -11.64 5.97 -21.65
N ALA A 289 -12.70 6.55 -22.19
CA ALA A 289 -13.45 7.63 -21.56
C ALA A 289 -14.95 7.36 -21.76
N PRO A 290 -15.80 7.72 -20.79
CA PRO A 290 -17.23 7.47 -20.91
C PRO A 290 -17.83 8.38 -21.98
N ALA A 291 -18.87 7.92 -22.67
CA ALA A 291 -19.51 8.68 -23.75
C ALA A 291 -20.06 10.05 -23.30
N ASN A 292 -20.36 10.21 -22.01
CA ASN A 292 -20.81 11.45 -21.39
C ASN A 292 -19.67 12.27 -20.74
N TRP A 293 -18.39 12.04 -21.09
CA TRP A 293 -17.23 12.73 -20.51
C TRP A 293 -17.40 14.25 -20.43
N MET A 294 -18.00 14.91 -21.43
CA MET A 294 -18.26 16.36 -21.39
C MET A 294 -19.16 16.78 -20.23
N SER A 295 -20.16 15.97 -19.89
CA SER A 295 -21.02 16.23 -18.74
C SER A 295 -20.27 16.03 -17.43
N LEU A 296 -19.36 15.06 -17.37
CA LEU A 296 -18.52 14.81 -16.21
C LEU A 296 -17.53 15.96 -16.00
N ASP A 297 -16.92 16.44 -17.08
CA ASP A 297 -16.04 17.63 -17.09
C ASP A 297 -16.74 18.83 -16.43
N THR A 298 -17.97 19.12 -16.86
CA THR A 298 -18.76 20.23 -16.31
C THR A 298 -19.18 20.04 -14.85
N GLY A 299 -19.24 18.80 -14.38
CA GLY A 299 -19.70 18.43 -13.04
C GLY A 299 -18.57 18.20 -12.03
N ASP A 300 -17.29 18.27 -12.43
CA ASP A 300 -16.14 17.88 -11.60
C ASP A 300 -16.30 16.44 -11.05
N MET A 301 -16.59 15.49 -11.96
CA MET A 301 -17.00 14.13 -11.61
C MET A 301 -15.89 13.06 -11.76
N ASP A 302 -14.67 13.47 -12.05
CA ASP A 302 -13.43 12.67 -12.16
C ASP A 302 -13.58 11.14 -12.13
N ILE A 303 -13.49 10.50 -13.29
CA ILE A 303 -13.38 9.04 -13.46
C ILE A 303 -12.13 8.46 -12.77
N GLY A 304 -11.09 9.26 -12.64
CA GLY A 304 -9.82 8.86 -12.02
C GLY A 304 -9.78 8.88 -10.50
N GLY A 305 -10.89 9.11 -9.78
CA GLY A 305 -10.89 9.46 -8.35
C GLY A 305 -10.14 8.52 -7.38
N SER A 306 -10.15 7.21 -7.65
CA SER A 306 -9.42 6.19 -6.86
C SER A 306 -8.10 5.75 -7.49
N GLY A 307 -7.82 6.15 -8.72
CA GLY A 307 -6.81 5.53 -9.57
C GLY A 307 -7.29 4.19 -10.16
N PRO A 308 -6.69 3.72 -11.26
CA PRO A 308 -7.03 2.42 -11.83
C PRO A 308 -6.53 1.29 -10.94
N VAL A 309 -7.30 0.20 -10.86
CA VAL A 309 -6.86 -1.07 -10.25
C VAL A 309 -6.99 -2.19 -11.28
N LEU A 310 -5.95 -3.01 -11.42
CA LEU A 310 -5.96 -4.14 -12.36
C LEU A 310 -6.40 -5.42 -11.66
N ILE A 311 -7.40 -6.09 -12.22
CA ILE A 311 -7.92 -7.36 -11.71
C ILE A 311 -7.91 -8.44 -12.78
N ASN A 312 -7.78 -9.68 -12.32
CA ASN A 312 -8.05 -10.87 -13.13
C ASN A 312 -9.29 -11.57 -12.58
N VAL A 313 -10.22 -11.91 -13.48
CA VAL A 313 -11.45 -12.66 -13.20
C VAL A 313 -11.42 -13.94 -14.02
N PRO A 314 -10.82 -15.03 -13.50
CA PRO A 314 -10.75 -16.30 -14.21
C PRO A 314 -12.13 -16.78 -14.66
N GLY A 315 -12.26 -17.14 -15.94
CA GLY A 315 -13.52 -17.62 -16.53
C GLY A 315 -14.42 -16.52 -17.12
N ALA A 316 -14.16 -15.24 -16.84
CA ALA A 316 -14.83 -14.12 -17.51
C ALA A 316 -14.20 -13.80 -18.87
N THR A 317 -14.97 -13.13 -19.73
CA THR A 317 -14.55 -12.66 -21.05
C THR A 317 -14.89 -11.17 -21.18
N PRO A 318 -13.91 -10.26 -21.22
CA PRO A 318 -12.47 -10.52 -21.02
C PRO A 318 -12.13 -10.81 -19.54
N PRO A 319 -11.06 -11.59 -19.27
CA PRO A 319 -10.67 -11.93 -17.89
C PRO A 319 -9.78 -10.88 -17.22
N ASN A 320 -9.02 -10.11 -18.00
CA ASN A 320 -8.13 -9.05 -17.49
C ASN A 320 -8.85 -7.71 -17.60
N LEU A 321 -9.11 -7.08 -16.47
CA LEU A 321 -9.91 -5.87 -16.40
C LEU A 321 -9.17 -4.75 -15.69
N VAL A 322 -9.51 -3.52 -16.06
CA VAL A 322 -9.26 -2.34 -15.23
C VAL A 322 -10.55 -2.01 -14.51
N VAL A 323 -10.47 -1.77 -13.21
CA VAL A 323 -11.52 -1.15 -12.42
C VAL A 323 -11.26 0.34 -12.35
N ALA A 324 -12.25 1.14 -12.72
CA ALA A 324 -12.26 2.58 -12.47
C ALA A 324 -13.45 2.94 -11.58
N LEU A 325 -13.22 3.83 -10.61
CA LEU A 325 -14.21 4.31 -9.65
C LEU A 325 -14.22 5.83 -9.73
N GLY A 326 -15.36 6.41 -10.12
CA GLY A 326 -15.50 7.84 -10.37
C GLY A 326 -16.14 8.62 -9.23
N LYS A 327 -15.95 9.95 -9.19
CA LYS A 327 -16.71 10.83 -8.29
C LYS A 327 -18.21 10.84 -8.63
N ASP A 328 -18.57 10.43 -9.84
CA ASP A 328 -19.96 10.19 -10.28
C ASP A 328 -20.67 9.03 -9.57
N GLY A 329 -19.97 8.31 -8.69
CA GLY A 329 -20.52 7.22 -7.89
C GLY A 329 -20.64 5.90 -8.67
N ASN A 330 -20.05 5.81 -9.86
CA ASN A 330 -20.06 4.61 -10.69
C ASN A 330 -18.78 3.79 -10.54
N ALA A 331 -18.95 2.47 -10.62
CA ALA A 331 -17.87 1.53 -10.88
C ALA A 331 -17.91 1.06 -12.33
N TYR A 332 -16.74 1.02 -12.95
CA TYR A 332 -16.55 0.68 -14.36
C TYR A 332 -15.59 -0.50 -14.49
N LEU A 333 -15.96 -1.48 -15.31
CA LEU A 333 -15.04 -2.53 -15.77
C LEU A 333 -14.63 -2.25 -17.20
N LEU A 334 -13.33 -2.22 -17.46
CA LEU A 334 -12.74 -1.97 -18.77
C LEU A 334 -11.88 -3.17 -19.18
N ASN A 335 -11.79 -3.46 -20.47
CA ASN A 335 -10.87 -4.50 -20.96
C ASN A 335 -9.43 -3.97 -20.92
N ALA A 336 -8.57 -4.57 -20.09
CA ALA A 336 -7.21 -4.07 -19.88
C ALA A 336 -6.32 -4.10 -21.14
N THR A 337 -6.66 -4.90 -22.15
CA THR A 337 -5.88 -5.01 -23.40
C THR A 337 -6.51 -4.27 -24.58
N ASN A 338 -7.72 -3.74 -24.42
CA ASN A 338 -8.41 -2.93 -25.43
C ASN A 338 -9.44 -2.04 -24.74
N LEU A 339 -9.02 -0.84 -24.34
CA LEU A 339 -9.82 0.05 -23.51
C LEU A 339 -11.06 0.63 -24.23
N GLY A 340 -11.06 0.69 -25.55
CA GLY A 340 -12.26 0.96 -26.37
C GLY A 340 -12.49 2.42 -26.76
N GLY A 341 -11.63 3.36 -26.35
CA GLY A 341 -11.76 4.78 -26.64
C GLY A 341 -12.97 5.42 -25.95
N VAL A 342 -13.55 6.46 -26.55
CA VAL A 342 -14.81 7.06 -26.06
C VAL A 342 -15.97 6.10 -26.34
N SER A 343 -16.38 5.34 -25.33
CA SER A 343 -17.27 4.20 -25.51
C SER A 343 -18.00 3.79 -24.23
N VAL A 344 -18.92 2.83 -24.35
CA VAL A 344 -19.48 2.15 -23.17
C VAL A 344 -18.46 1.17 -22.59
N PRO A 345 -18.38 1.06 -21.25
CA PRO A 345 -17.48 0.12 -20.57
C PRO A 345 -17.94 -1.34 -20.78
N VAL A 346 -17.10 -2.31 -20.40
CA VAL A 346 -17.49 -3.74 -20.35
C VAL A 346 -18.67 -3.94 -19.41
N ALA A 347 -18.65 -3.27 -18.26
CA ALA A 347 -19.77 -3.19 -17.33
C ALA A 347 -19.73 -1.87 -16.55
N GLN A 348 -20.90 -1.44 -16.10
CA GLN A 348 -21.07 -0.27 -15.24
C GLN A 348 -22.12 -0.56 -14.17
N ALA A 349 -21.90 -0.07 -12.96
CA ALA A 349 -22.92 -0.04 -11.91
C ALA A 349 -22.80 1.26 -11.10
N HIS A 350 -23.93 1.85 -10.76
CA HIS A 350 -23.98 2.94 -9.79
C HIS A 350 -23.91 2.34 -8.38
N VAL A 351 -22.85 2.65 -7.65
CA VAL A 351 -22.46 1.97 -6.40
C VAL A 351 -22.32 2.92 -5.22
N SER A 352 -22.42 4.23 -5.46
CA SER A 352 -22.40 5.24 -4.41
C SER A 352 -23.22 6.48 -4.76
N THR A 353 -23.81 7.10 -3.76
CA THR A 353 -24.48 8.40 -3.85
C THR A 353 -23.53 9.58 -3.58
N THR A 354 -22.24 9.33 -3.31
CA THR A 354 -21.22 10.36 -3.08
C THR A 354 -19.96 10.08 -3.89
N ALA A 355 -19.10 11.07 -4.02
CA ALA A 355 -17.82 10.93 -4.71
C ALA A 355 -16.94 9.80 -4.13
N ILE A 356 -16.45 8.93 -5.00
CA ILE A 356 -15.50 7.86 -4.69
C ILE A 356 -14.09 8.39 -4.95
N ILE A 357 -13.31 8.62 -3.90
CA ILE A 357 -12.04 9.38 -3.98
C ILE A 357 -10.89 8.78 -3.15
N GLN A 358 -11.16 7.67 -2.45
CA GLN A 358 -10.18 6.88 -1.71
C GLN A 358 -9.59 5.81 -2.64
N ALA A 359 -8.37 5.32 -2.37
CA ALA A 359 -7.86 4.16 -3.09
C ALA A 359 -8.73 2.93 -2.76
N ALA A 360 -8.91 2.04 -3.73
CA ALA A 360 -9.64 0.79 -3.54
C ALA A 360 -8.68 -0.39 -3.30
N ALA A 361 -9.19 -1.48 -2.74
CA ALA A 361 -8.46 -2.74 -2.65
C ALA A 361 -9.23 -3.85 -3.37
N THR A 362 -8.54 -4.90 -3.79
CA THR A 362 -9.12 -6.04 -4.50
C THR A 362 -8.55 -7.35 -3.98
N TYR A 363 -9.35 -8.40 -4.06
CA TYR A 363 -9.00 -9.71 -3.56
C TYR A 363 -9.83 -10.80 -4.24
N ARG A 364 -9.49 -12.05 -3.97
CA ARG A 364 -10.27 -13.21 -4.41
C ARG A 364 -10.62 -14.07 -3.20
N THR A 365 -11.77 -14.71 -3.29
CA THR A 365 -12.14 -15.84 -2.41
C THR A 365 -12.64 -16.98 -3.28
N ALA A 366 -13.05 -18.08 -2.66
CA ALA A 366 -13.74 -19.16 -3.38
C ALA A 366 -15.03 -18.69 -4.09
N LEU A 367 -15.61 -17.54 -3.69
CA LEU A 367 -16.84 -17.00 -4.27
C LEU A 367 -16.61 -16.08 -5.47
N GLY A 368 -15.38 -15.60 -5.69
CA GLY A 368 -15.05 -14.77 -6.85
C GLY A 368 -14.04 -13.66 -6.57
N THR A 369 -13.93 -12.73 -7.52
CA THR A 369 -13.08 -11.53 -7.42
C THR A 369 -13.88 -10.36 -6.85
N TYR A 370 -13.27 -9.63 -5.92
CA TYR A 370 -13.88 -8.51 -5.22
C TYR A 370 -13.13 -7.20 -5.43
N VAL A 371 -13.89 -6.11 -5.36
CA VAL A 371 -13.40 -4.74 -5.26
C VAL A 371 -14.02 -4.13 -4.01
N VAL A 372 -13.21 -3.55 -3.13
CA VAL A 372 -13.67 -2.84 -1.94
C VAL A 372 -13.13 -1.42 -1.91
N PHE A 373 -14.00 -0.47 -1.58
CA PHE A 373 -13.69 0.96 -1.60
C PHE A 373 -14.52 1.70 -0.56
N CYS A 374 -14.07 2.89 -0.15
CA CYS A 374 -14.89 3.81 0.63
C CYS A 374 -15.98 4.38 -0.29
N GLY A 375 -17.16 3.78 -0.21
CA GLY A 375 -18.28 4.05 -1.10
C GLY A 375 -19.02 5.31 -0.73
N ASN A 376 -19.54 5.43 0.50
CA ASN A 376 -20.29 6.60 0.92
C ASN A 376 -19.55 7.39 1.99
N THR A 377 -18.88 8.47 1.60
CA THR A 377 -18.09 9.27 2.53
C THR A 377 -18.93 10.11 3.50
N SER A 378 -20.23 10.29 3.23
CA SER A 378 -21.16 10.92 4.19
C SER A 378 -21.60 9.98 5.31
N GLN A 379 -21.49 8.67 5.07
CA GLN A 379 -21.84 7.61 6.03
C GLN A 379 -20.61 6.79 6.46
N ASN A 380 -19.40 7.19 6.03
CA ASN A 380 -18.14 6.50 6.30
C ASN A 380 -18.16 5.00 5.93
N GLN A 381 -18.77 4.67 4.78
CA GLN A 381 -19.04 3.28 4.41
C GLN A 381 -18.00 2.69 3.46
N LEU A 382 -17.46 1.53 3.80
CA LEU A 382 -16.88 0.59 2.86
C LEU A 382 -17.97 -0.17 2.13
N THR A 383 -17.82 -0.32 0.82
CA THR A 383 -18.68 -1.15 -0.03
C THR A 383 -17.82 -2.18 -0.75
N ALA A 384 -18.21 -3.45 -0.66
CA ALA A 384 -17.60 -4.53 -1.43
C ALA A 384 -18.49 -4.95 -2.59
N LEU A 385 -17.90 -4.95 -3.77
CA LEU A 385 -18.46 -5.45 -5.02
C LEU A 385 -17.84 -6.79 -5.32
N ARG A 386 -18.62 -7.70 -5.90
CA ARG A 386 -18.14 -8.93 -6.52
C ARG A 386 -18.33 -8.84 -8.03
N ILE A 387 -17.29 -9.23 -8.75
CA ILE A 387 -17.28 -9.29 -10.21
C ILE A 387 -17.64 -10.71 -10.63
N THR A 388 -18.70 -10.85 -11.43
CA THR A 388 -19.20 -12.16 -11.86
C THR A 388 -18.32 -12.76 -12.95
N VAL A 389 -18.21 -14.09 -12.98
CA VAL A 389 -17.49 -14.85 -14.02
C VAL A 389 -18.31 -15.01 -15.33
N SER A 390 -19.23 -14.08 -15.60
CA SER A 390 -20.07 -14.09 -16.81
C SER A 390 -19.34 -13.51 -18.02
N ASN A 391 -19.93 -13.66 -19.21
CA ASN A 391 -19.40 -13.16 -20.48
C ASN A 391 -20.42 -12.22 -21.14
N PRO A 392 -20.35 -10.88 -20.95
CA PRO A 392 -19.34 -10.14 -20.18
C PRO A 392 -19.52 -10.23 -18.65
N PRO A 393 -18.48 -9.91 -17.85
CA PRO A 393 -18.56 -9.83 -16.40
C PRO A 393 -19.53 -8.71 -15.98
N THR A 394 -20.15 -8.85 -14.81
CA THR A 394 -21.05 -7.84 -14.21
C THR A 394 -20.60 -7.48 -12.80
N ILE A 395 -21.11 -6.37 -12.28
CA ILE A 395 -20.77 -5.82 -10.96
C ILE A 395 -21.95 -6.02 -10.01
N THR A 396 -21.74 -6.68 -8.88
CA THR A 396 -22.78 -6.89 -7.85
C THR A 396 -22.31 -6.35 -6.51
N ASN A 397 -23.11 -5.53 -5.83
CA ASN A 397 -22.85 -5.15 -4.44
C ASN A 397 -23.12 -6.35 -3.52
N VAL A 398 -22.17 -6.71 -2.67
CA VAL A 398 -22.27 -7.86 -1.74
C VAL A 398 -22.56 -7.40 -0.32
N TRP A 399 -21.83 -6.40 0.16
CA TRP A 399 -22.00 -5.86 1.50
C TRP A 399 -21.52 -4.41 1.59
N THR A 400 -22.08 -3.70 2.56
CA THR A 400 -21.68 -2.35 2.94
C THR A 400 -21.57 -2.26 4.45
N GLN A 401 -20.50 -1.65 4.96
CA GLN A 401 -20.25 -1.46 6.39
C GLN A 401 -19.60 -0.12 6.68
N SER A 402 -19.86 0.46 7.85
CA SER A 402 -19.14 1.66 8.29
C SER A 402 -17.73 1.31 8.76
N GLU A 403 -16.71 2.00 8.22
CA GLU A 403 -15.33 2.00 8.74
C GLU A 403 -15.06 3.17 9.71
N GLY A 404 -16.09 3.94 10.06
CA GLY A 404 -15.97 5.00 11.08
C GLY A 404 -15.20 6.25 10.64
N GLY A 405 -14.79 6.35 9.38
CA GLY A 405 -14.13 7.51 8.78
C GLY A 405 -13.94 7.39 7.27
N ARG A 406 -12.87 8.01 6.74
CA ARG A 406 -12.65 8.20 5.29
C ARG A 406 -11.26 7.71 4.84
N GLY A 407 -10.82 6.58 5.39
CA GLY A 407 -9.57 5.91 5.02
C GLY A 407 -9.70 5.18 3.68
N SER A 408 -8.57 4.78 3.11
CA SER A 408 -8.58 3.84 1.99
C SER A 408 -8.46 2.41 2.53
N PRO A 409 -9.29 1.45 2.09
CA PRO A 409 -9.20 0.08 2.55
C PRO A 409 -7.91 -0.63 2.07
N PHE A 410 -7.56 -1.68 2.80
CA PHE A 410 -6.57 -2.68 2.40
C PHE A 410 -7.02 -4.07 2.85
N VAL A 411 -6.39 -5.13 2.35
CA VAL A 411 -6.84 -6.50 2.58
C VAL A 411 -5.71 -7.39 3.05
N THR A 412 -5.99 -8.25 4.03
CA THR A 412 -5.09 -9.34 4.41
C THR A 412 -5.73 -10.69 4.12
N SER A 413 -4.92 -11.67 3.74
CA SER A 413 -5.34 -13.06 3.56
C SER A 413 -4.23 -14.00 4.01
N THR A 414 -4.58 -15.19 4.47
CA THR A 414 -3.58 -16.19 4.89
C THR A 414 -2.77 -16.76 3.72
N ASP A 415 -3.33 -16.76 2.51
CA ASP A 415 -2.74 -17.37 1.32
C ASP A 415 -3.15 -16.73 -0.02
N GLY A 416 -3.92 -15.64 0.04
CA GLY A 416 -4.42 -14.90 -1.12
C GLY A 416 -5.86 -15.21 -1.48
N THR A 417 -6.47 -16.22 -0.86
CA THR A 417 -7.87 -16.62 -1.12
C THR A 417 -8.68 -16.98 0.12
N ASN A 418 -8.02 -17.38 1.20
CA ASN A 418 -8.66 -17.80 2.46
C ASN A 418 -8.47 -16.76 3.56
N ASN A 419 -9.36 -16.80 4.56
CA ASN A 419 -9.36 -15.87 5.70
C ASN A 419 -9.23 -14.41 5.26
N VAL A 420 -9.96 -14.03 4.21
CA VAL A 420 -9.87 -12.66 3.73
C VAL A 420 -10.50 -11.72 4.75
N ILE A 421 -9.73 -10.69 5.11
CA ILE A 421 -10.13 -9.63 6.03
C ILE A 421 -9.92 -8.31 5.30
N VAL A 422 -11.00 -7.56 5.13
CA VAL A 422 -10.94 -6.18 4.66
C VAL A 422 -10.73 -5.26 5.86
N TRP A 423 -9.76 -4.38 5.77
CA TRP A 423 -9.45 -3.39 6.78
C TRP A 423 -9.89 -2.02 6.33
N GLY A 424 -10.58 -1.30 7.21
CA GLY A 424 -10.92 0.11 7.09
C GLY A 424 -10.28 0.92 8.20
N ILE A 425 -10.07 2.21 7.95
CA ILE A 425 -9.49 3.12 8.95
C ILE A 425 -10.43 4.31 9.11
N GLY A 426 -10.80 4.58 10.35
CA GLY A 426 -11.67 5.70 10.71
C GLY A 426 -11.00 7.07 10.61
N CYS A 427 -10.22 7.32 9.55
CA CYS A 427 -9.52 8.57 9.31
C CYS A 427 -10.46 9.77 9.36
N GLU A 428 -10.08 10.82 10.10
CA GLU A 428 -10.90 12.02 10.36
C GLU A 428 -12.29 11.73 10.97
N GLY A 429 -12.49 10.53 11.51
CA GLY A 429 -13.69 10.11 12.24
C GLY A 429 -13.31 9.52 13.59
N ASP A 430 -13.62 8.24 13.81
CA ASP A 430 -13.33 7.56 15.07
C ASP A 430 -11.85 7.25 15.31
N GLN A 431 -11.03 7.38 14.26
CA GLN A 431 -9.58 7.20 14.27
C GLN A 431 -9.15 5.82 14.79
N ARG A 432 -9.93 4.79 14.47
CA ARG A 432 -9.68 3.38 14.84
C ARG A 432 -9.53 2.51 13.60
N LEU A 433 -8.91 1.35 13.80
CA LEU A 433 -8.76 0.31 12.77
C LEU A 433 -9.96 -0.64 12.87
N HIS A 434 -10.59 -0.95 11.74
CA HIS A 434 -11.74 -1.85 11.64
C HIS A 434 -11.43 -2.99 10.69
N GLY A 435 -11.84 -4.20 11.03
CA GLY A 435 -11.62 -5.41 10.24
C GLY A 435 -12.95 -6.13 9.97
N PHE A 436 -13.18 -6.49 8.73
CA PHE A 436 -14.42 -7.11 8.25
C PHE A 436 -14.11 -8.40 7.50
N ASP A 437 -14.99 -9.38 7.66
CA ASP A 437 -15.01 -10.60 6.86
C ASP A 437 -15.18 -10.25 5.37
N GLY A 438 -14.23 -10.67 4.53
CA GLY A 438 -14.22 -10.28 3.11
C GLY A 438 -15.45 -10.74 2.33
N ASP A 439 -16.07 -11.88 2.66
CA ASP A 439 -17.22 -12.36 1.91
C ASP A 439 -18.54 -11.73 2.36
N THR A 440 -18.66 -11.39 3.65
CA THR A 440 -19.94 -11.05 4.28
C THR A 440 -20.01 -9.64 4.86
N GLY A 441 -18.88 -8.96 5.03
CA GLY A 441 -18.80 -7.68 5.74
C GLY A 441 -19.06 -7.82 7.24
N ARG A 442 -19.10 -9.03 7.82
CA ARG A 442 -19.25 -9.20 9.26
C ARG A 442 -18.06 -8.54 9.98
N VAL A 443 -18.32 -7.73 11.00
CA VAL A 443 -17.27 -7.13 11.84
C VAL A 443 -16.49 -8.22 12.57
N LEU A 444 -15.18 -8.27 12.34
CA LEU A 444 -14.22 -9.14 13.03
C LEU A 444 -13.40 -8.38 14.06
N TYR A 445 -13.13 -7.10 13.80
CA TYR A 445 -12.36 -6.21 14.67
C TYR A 445 -12.92 -4.78 14.54
N SER A 446 -13.04 -4.05 15.64
CA SER A 446 -13.59 -2.68 15.65
C SER A 446 -12.71 -1.67 16.37
N GLY A 447 -11.45 -2.03 16.63
CA GLY A 447 -10.45 -1.15 17.21
C GLY A 447 -10.87 -0.45 18.50
N GLY A 448 -11.71 -1.07 19.34
CA GLY A 448 -12.40 -0.47 20.49
C GLY A 448 -11.69 -0.51 21.86
N GLY A 449 -10.52 -1.12 21.97
CA GLY A 449 -9.73 -1.19 23.20
C GLY A 449 -9.24 0.19 23.68
N THR A 450 -8.91 0.30 24.97
CA THR A 450 -8.47 1.54 25.63
C THR A 450 -7.29 2.21 24.92
N ASN A 451 -6.45 1.43 24.27
CA ASN A 451 -5.22 1.88 23.64
C ASN A 451 -5.29 1.95 22.11
N GLU A 452 -6.44 1.71 21.47
CA GLU A 452 -6.49 1.44 20.02
C GLU A 452 -6.72 2.69 19.16
N LEU A 453 -6.83 3.87 19.78
CA LEU A 453 -6.93 5.14 19.09
C LEU A 453 -5.64 5.49 18.33
N MET A 454 -5.78 5.82 17.05
CA MET A 454 -4.74 6.34 16.17
C MET A 454 -4.97 7.83 15.89
N ALA A 455 -4.57 8.67 16.84
CA ALA A 455 -4.80 10.11 16.75
C ALA A 455 -4.19 10.73 15.47
N ALA A 456 -4.91 11.68 14.89
CA ALA A 456 -4.53 12.46 13.71
C ALA A 456 -4.28 11.62 12.44
N THR A 457 -5.10 10.59 12.22
CA THR A 457 -5.18 9.91 10.91
C THR A 457 -5.95 10.77 9.90
N ARG A 458 -5.40 10.90 8.69
CA ARG A 458 -5.94 11.77 7.63
C ARG A 458 -6.72 10.96 6.60
N ARG A 459 -7.71 11.60 5.95
CA ARG A 459 -8.45 10.96 4.86
C ARG A 459 -7.47 10.44 3.78
N PHE A 460 -7.89 9.41 3.05
CA PHE A 460 -7.10 8.66 2.07
C PHE A 460 -6.02 7.74 2.64
N SER A 461 -5.56 7.92 3.88
CA SER A 461 -4.56 7.03 4.47
C SER A 461 -5.01 5.58 4.47
N THR A 462 -4.07 4.67 4.22
CA THR A 462 -4.25 3.21 4.24
C THR A 462 -3.20 2.58 5.14
N GLY A 463 -3.45 1.36 5.60
CA GLY A 463 -2.49 0.54 6.32
C GLY A 463 -1.67 -0.35 5.37
N ILE A 464 -0.61 -0.93 5.92
CA ILE A 464 0.14 -2.03 5.32
C ILE A 464 0.21 -3.17 6.33
N ALA A 465 0.33 -4.42 5.87
CA ALA A 465 0.60 -5.55 6.73
C ALA A 465 1.91 -6.25 6.35
N ALA A 466 2.69 -6.62 7.36
CA ALA A 466 3.93 -7.36 7.24
C ALA A 466 4.22 -8.12 8.54
N HIS A 467 4.55 -9.40 8.45
CA HIS A 467 5.00 -10.24 9.57
C HIS A 467 4.07 -10.22 10.78
N GLY A 468 2.78 -10.44 10.55
CA GLY A 468 1.77 -10.48 11.61
C GLY A 468 1.52 -9.12 12.27
N ARG A 469 1.88 -8.01 11.61
CA ARG A 469 1.67 -6.65 12.08
C ARG A 469 1.01 -5.79 11.03
N ILE A 470 0.25 -4.81 11.50
CA ILE A 470 -0.32 -3.73 10.67
C ILE A 470 0.36 -2.44 11.05
N PHE A 471 0.84 -1.68 10.06
CA PHE A 471 1.37 -0.34 10.25
C PHE A 471 0.44 0.70 9.62
N VAL A 472 0.11 1.74 10.37
CA VAL A 472 -0.72 2.86 9.93
C VAL A 472 0.01 4.17 10.22
N ALA A 473 0.16 5.01 9.20
CA ALA A 473 0.73 6.34 9.37
C ALA A 473 -0.34 7.37 9.75
N ALA A 474 0.06 8.30 10.60
CA ALA A 474 -0.73 9.45 11.05
C ALA A 474 0.20 10.64 11.25
N ASP A 475 -0.35 11.82 11.48
CA ASP A 475 0.48 13.00 11.75
C ASP A 475 1.38 12.74 12.97
N LYS A 476 2.69 12.98 12.78
CA LYS A 476 3.74 12.84 13.80
C LYS A 476 3.92 11.42 14.36
N LYS A 477 3.22 10.40 13.83
CA LYS A 477 3.31 9.05 14.39
C LYS A 477 2.99 7.93 13.39
N ILE A 478 3.77 6.86 13.45
CA ILE A 478 3.43 5.55 12.89
C ILE A 478 2.91 4.66 14.02
N TYR A 479 1.71 4.13 13.84
CA TYR A 479 1.10 3.16 14.74
C TYR A 479 1.36 1.75 14.22
N ALA A 480 1.61 0.81 15.13
CA ALA A 480 1.69 -0.61 14.83
C ALA A 480 0.63 -1.37 15.63
N PHE A 481 0.04 -2.38 15.00
CA PHE A 481 -0.79 -3.38 15.64
C PHE A 481 -0.13 -4.72 15.45
N SER A 482 -0.27 -5.60 16.42
CA SER A 482 0.24 -6.97 16.35
C SER A 482 -0.78 -7.92 16.94
N LEU A 483 -0.79 -9.14 16.41
CA LEU A 483 -1.47 -10.21 17.11
C LEU A 483 -0.72 -10.48 18.41
N PRO A 484 -1.40 -10.55 19.57
CA PRO A 484 -0.75 -10.91 20.81
C PRO A 484 -0.26 -12.35 20.67
N VAL A 485 1.05 -12.50 20.44
CA VAL A 485 1.68 -13.80 20.51
C VAL A 485 1.84 -14.10 21.99
N SER A 486 1.06 -15.08 22.47
CA SER A 486 1.24 -15.56 23.84
C SER A 486 2.68 -16.02 23.99
N LYS A 487 3.34 -15.61 25.09
CA LYS A 487 4.69 -16.07 25.40
C LYS A 487 4.70 -17.60 25.31
N ILE A 488 5.60 -18.14 24.50
CA ILE A 488 5.77 -19.59 24.39
C ILE A 488 6.25 -20.11 25.75
N VAL A 489 5.38 -20.85 26.44
CA VAL A 489 5.71 -21.60 27.65
C VAL A 489 5.72 -23.07 27.26
N LEU A 490 6.89 -23.70 27.32
CA LEU A 490 7.00 -25.11 27.02
C LEU A 490 6.26 -25.95 28.08
N THR A 491 5.52 -26.94 27.61
CA THR A 491 4.71 -27.89 28.37
C THR A 491 5.05 -29.31 27.90
N ASN A 492 4.55 -30.34 28.59
CA ASN A 492 4.68 -31.74 28.15
C ASN A 492 6.12 -32.16 27.81
N LEU A 493 7.10 -31.62 28.56
CA LEU A 493 8.51 -31.95 28.43
C LEU A 493 8.72 -33.41 28.81
N SER A 494 9.11 -34.25 27.85
CA SER A 494 9.37 -35.67 28.11
C SER A 494 10.51 -36.18 27.26
N LYS A 495 11.31 -37.09 27.82
CA LYS A 495 12.29 -37.87 27.05
C LYS A 495 11.77 -39.29 27.00
N SER A 496 11.51 -39.80 25.79
CA SER A 496 11.08 -41.18 25.60
C SER A 496 12.21 -42.15 25.97
N THR A 497 11.86 -43.39 26.32
CA THR A 497 12.82 -44.46 26.66
C THR A 497 13.81 -44.75 25.54
N ASN A 498 13.41 -44.53 24.29
CA ASN A 498 14.28 -44.68 23.12
C ASN A 498 15.13 -43.43 22.83
N GLY A 499 15.00 -42.37 23.64
CA GLY A 499 15.83 -41.18 23.69
C GLY A 499 15.41 -39.91 22.95
N PRO A 500 14.44 -39.89 22.00
CA PRO A 500 13.82 -38.66 21.52
C PRO A 500 13.27 -37.79 22.65
N PHE A 501 13.42 -36.47 22.50
CA PHE A 501 12.88 -35.48 23.43
C PHE A 501 11.66 -34.79 22.81
N GLN A 502 10.56 -34.74 23.55
CA GLN A 502 9.31 -34.15 23.12
C GLN A 502 8.96 -32.98 24.02
N PHE A 503 8.43 -31.93 23.41
CA PHE A 503 7.84 -30.80 24.13
C PHE A 503 6.63 -30.29 23.37
N GLY A 504 5.69 -29.73 24.12
CA GLY A 504 4.58 -28.96 23.59
C GLY A 504 4.58 -27.53 24.10
N PHE A 505 3.63 -26.73 23.65
CA PHE A 505 3.30 -25.42 24.22
C PHE A 505 1.90 -25.03 23.75
N THR A 506 1.28 -24.10 24.46
CA THR A 506 0.03 -23.48 24.01
C THR A 506 0.33 -22.13 23.36
N ASN A 507 -0.38 -21.79 22.28
CA ASN A 507 -0.36 -20.47 21.68
C ASN A 507 -1.69 -20.18 20.96
N THR A 508 -1.79 -19.03 20.30
CA THR A 508 -2.92 -18.70 19.43
C THR A 508 -3.09 -19.77 18.35
N SER A 509 -4.30 -20.30 18.20
CA SER A 509 -4.61 -21.35 17.24
C SER A 509 -4.38 -20.90 15.79
N GLY A 510 -3.91 -21.80 14.93
CA GLY A 510 -3.62 -21.52 13.52
C GLY A 510 -2.28 -20.84 13.26
N MET A 511 -1.54 -20.42 14.29
CA MET A 511 -0.18 -19.91 14.16
C MET A 511 0.78 -20.99 13.67
N ARG A 512 1.84 -20.59 12.96
CA ARG A 512 2.92 -21.49 12.53
C ARG A 512 4.14 -21.25 13.39
N PHE A 513 4.81 -22.32 13.79
CA PHE A 513 6.06 -22.25 14.54
C PHE A 513 7.09 -23.19 13.94
N GLU A 514 8.36 -22.82 14.10
CA GLU A 514 9.51 -23.67 13.80
C GLU A 514 10.33 -23.87 15.06
N ALA A 515 10.87 -25.07 15.22
CA ALA A 515 11.76 -25.39 16.32
C ALA A 515 13.18 -25.65 15.82
N PHE A 516 14.15 -25.24 16.61
CA PHE A 516 15.58 -25.38 16.37
C PHE A 516 16.26 -25.93 17.62
N ALA A 517 17.36 -26.64 17.43
CA ALA A 517 18.16 -27.18 18.51
C ALA A 517 19.67 -26.94 18.31
N THR A 518 20.39 -26.77 19.41
CA THR A 518 21.86 -26.78 19.44
C THR A 518 22.36 -27.51 20.67
N THR A 519 23.60 -28.00 20.63
CA THR A 519 24.35 -28.45 21.81
C THR A 519 25.25 -27.35 22.38
N ASN A 520 25.44 -26.24 21.67
CA ASN A 520 26.30 -25.14 22.06
C ASN A 520 25.59 -23.79 21.83
N MET A 521 25.28 -23.07 22.91
CA MET A 521 24.66 -21.73 22.82
C MET A 521 25.59 -20.65 22.27
N SER A 522 26.91 -20.87 22.21
CA SER A 522 27.85 -19.88 21.70
C SER A 522 27.87 -19.80 20.18
N VAL A 523 27.24 -20.74 19.47
CA VAL A 523 27.17 -20.70 18.00
C VAL A 523 26.05 -19.77 17.52
N PRO A 524 26.24 -19.03 16.41
CA PRO A 524 25.19 -18.22 15.80
C PRO A 524 23.92 -19.03 15.53
N PHE A 525 22.76 -18.39 15.63
CA PHE A 525 21.46 -19.07 15.44
C PHE A 525 21.34 -19.72 14.05
N THR A 526 21.96 -19.16 13.02
CA THR A 526 22.04 -19.73 11.67
C THR A 526 22.67 -21.13 11.62
N ASN A 527 23.42 -21.50 12.66
CA ASN A 527 24.09 -22.79 12.76
C ASN A 527 23.35 -23.76 13.69
N TRP A 528 22.18 -23.39 14.22
CA TRP A 528 21.33 -24.29 14.98
C TRP A 528 20.63 -25.27 14.03
N ALA A 529 20.53 -26.53 14.42
CA ALA A 529 19.85 -27.54 13.63
C ALA A 529 18.34 -27.28 13.63
N SER A 530 17.74 -27.15 12.45
CA SER A 530 16.28 -27.08 12.32
C SER A 530 15.66 -28.44 12.67
N LEU A 531 14.65 -28.41 13.53
CA LEU A 531 13.79 -29.55 13.83
C LEU A 531 12.52 -29.56 12.95
N GLY A 532 12.31 -28.49 12.17
CA GLY A 532 11.16 -28.31 11.30
C GLY A 532 9.98 -27.59 11.95
N ALA A 533 8.85 -27.60 11.23
CA ALA A 533 7.60 -27.00 11.68
C ALA A 533 7.04 -27.74 12.90
N VAL A 534 6.51 -26.98 13.87
CA VAL A 534 5.82 -27.53 15.03
C VAL A 534 4.33 -27.68 14.70
N PRO A 535 3.82 -28.91 14.55
CA PRO A 535 2.42 -29.12 14.21
C PRO A 535 1.49 -28.74 15.37
N GLU A 536 0.36 -28.13 15.01
CA GLU A 536 -0.79 -27.91 15.90
C GLU A 536 -1.57 -29.24 16.01
N ARG A 537 -1.66 -29.79 17.23
CA ARG A 537 -2.33 -31.08 17.50
C ARG A 537 -3.81 -30.92 17.83
N ALA A 538 -4.15 -29.80 18.44
CA ALA A 538 -5.50 -29.34 18.72
C ALA A 538 -5.46 -27.81 18.72
N ALA A 539 -6.62 -27.14 18.63
CA ALA A 539 -6.68 -25.69 18.59
C ALA A 539 -5.87 -25.04 19.72
N GLY A 540 -4.82 -24.31 19.35
CA GLY A 540 -3.88 -23.62 20.23
C GLY A 540 -2.86 -24.50 20.94
N GLN A 541 -2.77 -25.79 20.60
CA GLN A 541 -1.84 -26.76 21.22
C GLN A 541 -0.82 -27.28 20.21
N TYR A 542 0.44 -26.95 20.43
CA TYR A 542 1.56 -27.26 19.54
C TYR A 542 2.47 -28.31 20.15
N GLN A 543 3.01 -29.22 19.34
CA GLN A 543 3.90 -30.27 19.84
C GLN A 543 4.90 -30.77 18.81
N ILE A 544 6.16 -30.90 19.21
CA ILE A 544 7.23 -31.47 18.38
C ILE A 544 8.09 -32.47 19.16
N ALA A 545 8.65 -33.43 18.43
CA ALA A 545 9.62 -34.39 18.93
C ALA A 545 10.96 -34.21 18.22
N ASP A 546 12.02 -34.00 18.99
CA ASP A 546 13.39 -34.00 18.53
C ASP A 546 13.96 -35.42 18.59
N LEU A 547 13.96 -36.07 17.43
CA LEU A 547 14.40 -37.46 17.27
C LEU A 547 15.91 -37.64 17.45
N GLN A 548 16.69 -36.58 17.36
CA GLN A 548 18.16 -36.64 17.47
C GLN A 548 18.65 -36.48 18.93
N ALA A 549 17.74 -36.40 19.91
CA ALA A 549 18.07 -36.06 21.30
C ALA A 549 18.78 -37.18 22.06
N THR A 550 18.76 -38.37 21.48
CA THR A 550 19.55 -39.53 21.91
C THR A 550 21.04 -39.24 21.97
N ASN A 551 21.55 -38.37 21.09
CA ASN A 551 22.98 -38.28 20.78
C ASN A 551 23.72 -37.17 21.54
N GLY A 552 23.04 -36.43 22.43
CA GLY A 552 23.62 -35.27 23.12
C GLY A 552 23.42 -35.32 24.65
N GLY A 553 24.49 -35.05 25.40
CA GLY A 553 24.44 -34.93 26.87
C GLY A 553 23.73 -33.67 27.37
N GLN A 554 23.66 -32.62 26.53
CA GLN A 554 22.91 -31.38 26.77
C GLN A 554 22.35 -30.85 25.45
N ARG A 555 21.15 -30.27 25.51
CA ARG A 555 20.51 -29.66 24.34
C ARG A 555 19.75 -28.40 24.71
N PHE A 556 19.80 -27.44 23.81
CA PHE A 556 19.09 -26.17 23.90
C PHE A 556 18.12 -26.08 22.74
N TYR A 557 16.93 -25.55 23.02
CA TYR A 557 15.85 -25.46 22.06
C TYR A 557 15.42 -24.01 21.91
N ARG A 558 15.03 -23.66 20.69
CA ARG A 558 14.39 -22.39 20.37
C ARG A 558 13.18 -22.65 19.52
N VAL A 559 12.04 -22.13 19.94
CA VAL A 559 10.83 -22.09 19.11
C VAL A 559 10.66 -20.65 18.65
N ARG A 560 10.44 -20.46 17.36
CA ARG A 560 10.10 -19.16 16.78
C ARG A 560 8.78 -19.25 16.04
N TRP A 561 8.06 -18.14 16.03
CA TRP A 561 6.99 -17.89 15.06
C TRP A 561 7.55 -16.94 13.98
N PRO A 562 7.01 -16.99 12.75
CA PRO A 562 7.31 -16.05 11.68
C PRO A 562 7.49 -14.60 12.09
#